data_AF-A0A1J5ICA7-F1
#
_entry.id   AF-A0A1J5ICA7-F1
#
_cell.length_a   1.000
_cell.length_b   1.000
_cell.length_c   1.000
_cell.angle_alpha   90.00
_cell.angle_beta   90.00
_cell.angle_gamma   90.00
#
_symmetry.space_group_name_H-M   'P 1'
#
loop_
_entity.id
_entity.type
_entity.pdbx_description
1 polymer ?
#
loop_
_entity_poly.entity_id
_entity_poly.type
_entity_poly.pdbx_seq_one_letter_code
_entity_poly.pdbx_strand_id
1 'polypeptide(L)'
;MDFETQTIAGGLPQAGFDPGKATFISWLGVTPYLTKRAITDTLKFALALPRGSAIVFDYMVDPTLLSPPARRAFDRLAQWVAATGEPFVSWFEPSSLENLLLQTGFRQVTDLGPETMNARYFQNRDDGLRVGSLTHVMNAQV
;
A
#
# COMPACT_ATOMS: atom_id res chain seq x y z
N MET A 1 17.36 -4.86 0.70
CA MET A 1 16.92 -3.63 1.38
C MET A 1 15.89 -4.05 2.39
N ASP A 2 16.13 -3.78 3.68
CA ASP A 2 15.19 -4.07 4.76
C ASP A 2 14.56 -2.73 5.20
N PHE A 3 13.26 -2.56 5.01
CA PHE A 3 12.57 -1.29 5.28
C PHE A 3 12.49 -0.94 6.78
N GLU A 4 12.69 -1.91 7.68
CA GLU A 4 12.66 -1.68 9.12
C GLU A 4 14.02 -1.23 9.66
N THR A 5 15.11 -1.53 8.95
CA THR A 5 16.49 -1.24 9.40
C THR A 5 17.30 -0.36 8.45
N GLN A 6 16.87 -0.22 7.19
CA GLN A 6 17.51 0.56 6.14
C GLN A 6 16.53 1.57 5.57
N THR A 7 16.98 2.80 5.35
CA THR A 7 16.16 3.81 4.67
C THR A 7 16.32 3.65 3.16
N ILE A 8 15.21 3.74 2.43
CA ILE A 8 15.21 3.76 0.96
C ILE A 8 16.13 4.89 0.45
N ALA A 9 16.09 6.04 1.13
CA ALA A 9 16.94 7.19 0.88
C ALA A 9 18.44 6.89 0.97
N GLY A 10 18.86 5.98 1.84
CA GLY A 10 20.26 5.58 1.99
C GLY A 10 20.69 4.49 1.01
N GLY A 11 19.79 3.55 0.68
CA GLY A 11 20.13 2.37 -0.13
C GLY A 11 20.06 2.61 -1.64
N LEU A 12 19.08 3.36 -2.14
CA LEU A 12 18.89 3.55 -3.58
C LEU A 12 20.04 4.32 -4.26
N PRO A 13 20.56 5.43 -3.70
CA PRO A 13 21.67 6.15 -4.33
C PRO A 13 22.93 5.29 -4.50
N GLN A 14 23.18 4.35 -3.58
CA GLN A 14 24.30 3.41 -3.70
C GLN A 14 24.15 2.45 -4.88
N ALA A 15 22.91 2.22 -5.34
CA ALA A 15 22.60 1.45 -6.54
C ALA A 15 22.53 2.30 -7.83
N GLY A 16 22.89 3.59 -7.77
CA GLY A 16 22.87 4.50 -8.92
C GLY A 16 21.54 5.22 -9.16
N PHE A 17 20.63 5.19 -8.20
CA PHE A 17 19.39 5.98 -8.27
C PHE A 17 19.69 7.48 -8.19
N ASP A 18 19.11 8.25 -9.10
CA ASP A 18 19.21 9.71 -9.14
C ASP A 18 17.93 10.34 -8.57
N PRO A 19 17.94 10.88 -7.33
CA PRO A 19 16.77 11.48 -6.71
C PRO A 19 16.35 12.80 -7.38
N GLY A 20 17.14 13.35 -8.32
CA GLY A 20 16.78 14.52 -9.11
C GLY A 20 15.84 14.24 -10.27
N LYS A 21 15.48 12.97 -10.53
CA LYS A 21 14.60 12.55 -11.64
C LYS A 21 13.22 12.12 -11.15
N ALA A 22 12.20 12.46 -11.94
CA ALA A 22 10.85 11.96 -11.72
C ALA A 22 10.84 10.43 -11.72
N THR A 23 10.21 9.84 -10.70
CA THR A 23 10.33 8.41 -10.41
C THR A 23 8.96 7.81 -10.11
N PHE A 24 8.70 6.62 -10.67
CA PHE A 24 7.57 5.79 -10.29
C PHE A 24 8.02 4.69 -9.33
N ILE A 25 7.41 4.61 -8.14
CA ILE A 25 7.70 3.61 -7.12
C ILE A 25 6.54 2.61 -7.07
N SER A 26 6.83 1.34 -7.38
CA SER A 26 5.92 0.22 -7.15
C SER A 26 6.28 -0.45 -5.83
N TRP A 27 5.41 -0.34 -4.83
CA TRP A 27 5.63 -0.82 -3.47
C TRP A 27 4.49 -1.73 -3.01
N LEU A 28 4.41 -2.90 -3.66
CA LEU A 28 3.31 -3.85 -3.52
C LEU A 28 3.68 -5.06 -2.66
N GLY A 29 2.71 -5.58 -1.89
CA GLY A 29 2.79 -6.81 -1.11
C GLY A 29 3.60 -6.70 0.17
N VAL A 30 3.77 -5.48 0.70
CA VAL A 30 4.76 -5.20 1.77
C VAL A 30 4.20 -4.40 2.93
N THR A 31 3.35 -3.40 2.69
CA THR A 31 2.86 -2.52 3.76
C THR A 31 2.14 -3.24 4.90
N PRO A 32 1.44 -4.38 4.73
CA PRO A 32 0.80 -5.07 5.84
C PRO A 32 1.78 -5.57 6.91
N TYR A 33 3.06 -5.77 6.53
CA TYR A 33 4.11 -6.33 7.37
C TYR A 33 5.02 -5.28 8.01
N LEU A 34 4.83 -4.01 7.65
CA LEU A 34 5.67 -2.91 8.10
C LEU A 34 5.00 -2.11 9.19
N THR A 35 5.78 -1.59 10.11
CA THR A 35 5.28 -0.66 11.12
C THR A 35 4.74 0.62 10.46
N LYS A 36 3.73 1.27 11.08
CA LYS A 36 3.24 2.58 10.59
C LYS A 36 4.35 3.62 10.44
N ARG A 37 5.41 3.52 11.26
CA ARG A 37 6.60 4.37 11.15
C ARG A 37 7.36 4.10 9.85
N ALA A 38 7.72 2.85 9.56
CA ALA A 38 8.41 2.46 8.32
C ALA A 38 7.60 2.84 7.08
N ILE A 39 6.27 2.71 7.15
CA ILE A 39 5.38 3.16 6.07
C ILE A 39 5.45 4.67 5.88
N THR A 40 5.32 5.43 6.97
CA THR A 40 5.40 6.89 6.93
C THR A 40 6.75 7.37 6.38
N ASP A 41 7.86 6.74 6.77
CA ASP A 41 9.19 7.11 6.32
C ASP A 41 9.38 6.83 4.82
N THR A 42 8.82 5.73 4.32
CA THR A 42 8.79 5.41 2.88
C THR A 42 7.96 6.44 2.09
N LEU A 43 6.79 6.82 2.61
CA LEU A 43 5.93 7.84 1.98
C LEU A 43 6.60 9.21 1.97
N LYS A 44 7.31 9.60 3.04
CA LYS A 44 8.09 10.84 3.09
C LYS A 44 9.23 10.85 2.06
N PHE A 45 9.91 9.72 1.88
CA PHE A 45 10.92 9.59 0.83
C PHE A 45 10.28 9.79 -0.55
N ALA A 46 9.16 9.13 -0.84
CA ALA A 46 8.46 9.29 -2.10
C ALA A 46 8.03 10.75 -2.34
N LEU A 47 7.52 11.42 -1.31
CA LEU A 47 7.10 12.82 -1.38
C LEU A 47 8.26 13.80 -1.67
N ALA A 48 9.47 13.46 -1.23
CA ALA A 48 10.65 14.30 -1.46
C ALA A 48 11.17 14.25 -2.92
N LEU A 49 10.61 13.38 -3.76
CA LEU A 49 11.03 13.24 -5.16
C LEU A 49 10.47 14.38 -6.03
N PRO A 50 11.04 14.60 -7.23
CA PRO A 50 10.60 15.68 -8.12
C PRO A 50 9.14 15.55 -8.53
N ARG A 51 8.53 16.68 -8.90
CA ARG A 51 7.18 16.75 -9.50
C ARG A 51 7.05 15.74 -10.65
N GLY A 52 5.93 15.03 -10.67
CA GLY A 52 5.67 13.96 -11.65
C GLY A 52 6.10 12.58 -11.18
N SER A 53 6.68 12.49 -9.97
CA SER A 53 6.88 11.21 -9.29
C SER A 53 5.58 10.68 -8.70
N ALA A 54 5.49 9.36 -8.55
CA ALA A 54 4.34 8.70 -7.94
C ALA A 54 4.76 7.46 -7.18
N ILE A 55 4.00 7.10 -6.15
CA ILE A 55 4.10 5.84 -5.44
C ILE A 55 2.77 5.11 -5.48
N VAL A 56 2.83 3.82 -5.80
CA VAL A 56 1.69 2.90 -5.78
C VAL A 56 1.97 1.80 -4.78
N PHE A 57 1.04 1.56 -3.87
CA PHE A 57 1.16 0.53 -2.83
C PHE A 57 -0.20 -0.08 -2.49
N ASP A 58 -0.24 -1.36 -2.16
CA ASP A 58 -1.42 -1.98 -1.54
C ASP A 58 -1.33 -1.89 -0.02
N TYR A 59 -2.49 -1.88 0.63
CA TYR A 59 -2.61 -1.87 2.08
C TYR A 59 -3.84 -2.66 2.53
N MET A 60 -3.81 -3.15 3.76
CA MET A 60 -4.96 -3.80 4.37
C MET A 60 -5.96 -2.78 4.93
N VAL A 61 -7.24 -3.02 4.65
CA VAL A 61 -8.34 -2.25 5.24
C VAL A 61 -8.46 -2.62 6.72
N ASP A 62 -8.75 -1.63 7.57
CA ASP A 62 -8.98 -1.85 8.99
C ASP A 62 -10.05 -2.95 9.22
N PRO A 63 -9.72 -4.04 9.96
CA PRO A 63 -10.64 -5.16 10.17
C PRO A 63 -11.96 -4.79 10.85
N THR A 64 -12.05 -3.63 11.50
CA THR A 64 -13.28 -3.12 12.11
C THR A 64 -14.30 -2.62 11.09
N LEU A 65 -13.85 -2.31 9.86
CA LEU A 65 -14.69 -1.84 8.76
C LEU A 65 -15.19 -2.97 7.86
N LEU A 66 -14.63 -4.18 8.03
CA LEU A 66 -14.97 -5.33 7.22
C LEU A 66 -16.35 -5.89 7.59
N SER A 67 -17.08 -6.33 6.56
CA SER A 67 -18.30 -7.12 6.76
C SER A 67 -18.00 -8.41 7.56
N PRO A 68 -18.96 -9.00 8.29
CA PRO A 68 -18.70 -10.19 9.10
C PRO A 68 -18.07 -11.37 8.33
N PRO A 69 -18.47 -11.68 7.08
CA PRO A 69 -17.77 -12.69 6.27
C PRO A 69 -16.33 -12.31 5.93
N ALA A 70 -16.08 -11.05 5.55
CA ALA A 70 -14.74 -10.57 5.24
C ALA A 70 -13.84 -10.54 6.47
N ARG A 71 -14.37 -10.17 7.64
CA ARG A 71 -13.64 -10.22 8.91
C ARG A 71 -13.20 -11.64 9.26
N ARG A 72 -14.08 -12.64 9.10
CA ARG A 72 -13.68 -14.05 9.30
C ARG A 72 -12.61 -14.51 8.32
N ALA A 73 -12.66 -14.05 7.07
CA ALA A 73 -11.63 -14.34 6.09
C ALA A 73 -10.29 -13.68 6.47
N PHE A 74 -10.33 -12.42 6.93
CA PHE A 74 -9.18 -11.70 7.47
C PHE A 74 -8.56 -12.45 8.66
N ASP A 75 -9.35 -12.82 9.66
CA ASP A 75 -8.83 -13.46 10.88
C ASP A 75 -8.14 -14.81 10.55
N ARG A 76 -8.71 -15.60 9.62
CA ARG A 76 -8.09 -16.85 9.14
C ARG A 76 -6.79 -16.59 8.39
N LEU A 77 -6.77 -15.60 7.51
CA LEU A 77 -5.57 -15.24 6.76
C LEU A 77 -4.48 -14.75 7.72
N ALA A 78 -4.81 -13.83 8.63
CA ALA A 78 -3.88 -13.29 9.62
C ALA A 78 -3.30 -14.39 10.51
N GLN A 79 -4.10 -15.37 10.96
CA GLN A 79 -3.61 -16.52 11.71
C GLN A 79 -2.63 -17.37 10.90
N TRP A 80 -2.95 -17.64 9.63
CA TRP A 80 -2.10 -18.45 8.77
C TRP A 80 -0.76 -17.75 8.47
N VAL A 81 -0.80 -16.47 8.11
CA VAL A 81 0.39 -15.69 7.80
C VAL A 81 1.26 -15.45 9.05
N ALA A 82 0.64 -15.26 10.22
CA ALA A 82 1.39 -15.20 11.48
C ALA A 82 2.09 -16.54 11.79
N ALA A 83 1.44 -17.68 11.51
CA ALA A 83 2.03 -19.00 11.70
C ALA A 83 3.21 -19.28 10.74
N THR A 84 3.28 -18.60 9.60
CA THR A 84 4.42 -18.65 8.67
C THR A 84 5.52 -17.63 9.01
N GLY A 85 5.38 -16.87 10.10
CA GLY A 85 6.38 -15.92 10.58
C GLY A 85 6.25 -14.49 10.05
N GLU A 86 5.15 -14.18 9.36
CA GLU A 86 4.93 -12.87 8.70
C GLU A 86 3.66 -12.17 9.24
N PRO A 87 3.50 -11.94 10.55
CA PRO A 87 2.26 -11.38 11.07
C PRO A 87 1.93 -10.02 10.42
N PHE A 88 0.66 -9.80 10.09
CA PHE A 88 0.21 -8.46 9.71
C PHE A 88 0.27 -7.53 10.92
N VAL A 89 0.92 -6.38 10.76
CA VAL A 89 1.14 -5.39 11.83
C VAL A 89 0.56 -4.02 11.50
N SER A 90 0.11 -3.79 10.26
CA SER A 90 -0.48 -2.53 9.83
C SER A 90 -1.73 -2.70 8.96
N TRP A 91 -2.68 -1.80 9.16
CA TRP A 91 -3.90 -1.62 8.37
C TRP A 91 -4.37 -0.16 8.51
N PHE A 92 -5.24 0.25 7.58
CA PHE A 92 -5.71 1.63 7.49
C PHE A 92 -7.21 1.71 7.19
N GLU A 93 -7.83 2.76 7.70
CA GLU A 93 -9.13 3.21 7.23
C GLU A 93 -8.90 4.02 5.92
N PRO A 94 -9.55 3.66 4.79
CA PRO A 94 -9.24 4.23 3.49
C PRO A 94 -9.29 5.76 3.43
N SER A 95 -10.36 6.37 3.97
CA SER A 95 -10.53 7.82 3.89
C SER A 95 -9.54 8.57 4.80
N SER A 96 -9.22 8.03 5.98
CA SER A 96 -8.14 8.57 6.83
C SER A 96 -6.78 8.52 6.13
N LEU A 97 -6.45 7.44 5.43
CA LEU A 97 -5.19 7.32 4.71
C LEU A 97 -5.11 8.29 3.53
N GLU A 98 -6.18 8.41 2.75
CA GLU A 98 -6.27 9.38 1.65
C GLU A 98 -6.09 10.81 2.17
N ASN A 99 -6.81 11.18 3.22
CA ASN A 99 -6.71 12.50 3.84
C ASN A 99 -5.30 12.77 4.39
N LEU A 100 -4.68 11.78 5.04
CA LEU A 100 -3.31 11.89 5.53
C LEU A 100 -2.33 12.19 4.41
N LEU A 101 -2.42 11.47 3.28
CA LEU A 101 -1.52 11.66 2.13
C LEU A 101 -1.68 13.05 1.52
N LEU A 102 -2.92 13.52 1.34
CA LEU A 102 -3.20 14.86 0.84
C LEU A 102 -2.66 15.95 1.80
N GLN A 103 -2.90 15.81 3.10
CA GLN A 103 -2.39 16.74 4.12
C GLN A 103 -0.86 16.75 4.22
N THR A 104 -0.22 15.62 3.92
CA THR A 104 1.24 15.50 3.97
C THR A 104 1.90 16.18 2.76
N GLY A 105 1.17 16.41 1.67
CA GLY A 105 1.63 17.21 0.53
C GLY A 105 1.57 16.50 -0.83
N PHE A 106 1.07 15.26 -0.90
CA PHE A 106 0.79 14.63 -2.19
C PHE A 106 -0.32 15.41 -2.90
N ARG A 107 -0.13 15.72 -4.19
CA ARG A 107 -1.06 16.56 -4.97
C ARG A 107 -2.30 15.83 -5.44
N GLN A 108 -2.16 14.54 -5.73
CA GLN A 108 -3.25 13.70 -6.17
C GLN A 108 -3.13 12.35 -5.48
N VAL A 109 -4.24 11.89 -4.92
CA VAL A 109 -4.35 10.59 -4.28
C VAL A 109 -5.54 9.87 -4.91
N THR A 110 -5.42 8.56 -5.11
CA THR A 110 -6.51 7.73 -5.63
C THR A 110 -6.46 6.38 -4.93
N ASP A 111 -7.51 6.12 -4.15
CA ASP A 111 -7.76 4.83 -3.55
C ASP A 111 -8.60 3.96 -4.49
N LEU A 112 -8.10 2.78 -4.80
CA LEU A 112 -8.79 1.78 -5.62
C LEU A 112 -9.20 0.63 -4.72
N GLY A 113 -10.49 0.61 -4.38
CA GLY A 113 -11.13 -0.50 -3.71
C GLY A 113 -11.48 -1.67 -4.64
N PRO A 114 -11.91 -2.82 -4.08
CA PRO A 114 -12.21 -4.04 -4.82
C PRO A 114 -13.31 -3.84 -5.85
N GLU A 115 -14.35 -3.05 -5.57
CA GLU A 115 -15.45 -2.80 -6.52
C GLU A 115 -14.92 -2.11 -7.79
N THR A 116 -14.16 -1.03 -7.62
CA THR A 116 -13.55 -0.28 -8.73
C THR A 116 -12.56 -1.15 -9.51
N MET A 117 -11.71 -1.92 -8.83
CA MET A 117 -10.76 -2.81 -9.51
C MET A 117 -11.46 -3.93 -10.28
N ASN A 118 -12.50 -4.54 -9.70
CA ASN A 118 -13.26 -5.58 -10.37
C ASN A 118 -13.99 -5.03 -11.61
N ALA A 119 -14.58 -3.84 -11.51
CA ALA A 119 -15.25 -3.17 -12.62
C ALA A 119 -14.29 -2.76 -13.75
N ARG A 120 -13.03 -2.42 -13.45
CA ARG A 120 -12.06 -1.98 -14.47
C ARG A 120 -11.27 -3.12 -15.11
N TYR A 121 -10.86 -4.10 -14.31
CA TYR A 121 -9.83 -5.07 -14.71
C TYR A 121 -10.28 -6.53 -14.67
N PHE A 122 -11.38 -6.85 -13.99
CA PHE A 122 -11.88 -8.23 -13.84
C PHE A 122 -13.26 -8.44 -14.46
N GLN A 123 -13.76 -7.47 -15.24
CA GLN A 123 -14.98 -7.67 -16.01
C GLN A 123 -14.79 -8.77 -17.06
N ASN A 124 -15.84 -9.59 -17.25
CA ASN A 124 -15.93 -10.64 -18.26
C ASN A 124 -14.90 -11.77 -18.14
N ARG A 125 -14.38 -12.01 -16.93
CA ARG A 125 -13.60 -13.22 -16.66
C ARG A 125 -14.50 -14.45 -16.57
N ASP A 126 -14.07 -15.55 -17.16
CA ASP A 126 -14.73 -16.86 -17.15
C ASP A 126 -14.15 -17.81 -16.09
N ASP A 127 -13.02 -17.46 -15.48
CA ASP A 127 -12.31 -18.27 -14.46
C ASP A 127 -12.76 -18.01 -13.01
N GLY A 128 -13.71 -17.10 -12.80
CA GLY A 128 -14.25 -16.77 -11.48
C GLY A 128 -13.29 -15.98 -10.56
N LEU A 129 -12.11 -15.57 -11.04
CA LEU A 129 -11.20 -14.75 -10.26
C LEU A 129 -11.72 -13.32 -10.12
N ARG A 130 -11.59 -12.78 -8.91
CA ARG A 130 -11.99 -11.41 -8.54
C ARG A 130 -11.08 -10.87 -7.46
N VAL A 131 -10.98 -9.55 -7.36
CA VAL A 131 -10.27 -8.91 -6.25
C VAL A 131 -11.05 -9.09 -4.96
N GLY A 132 -10.37 -9.57 -3.92
CA GLY A 132 -10.91 -9.77 -2.58
C GLY A 132 -11.09 -8.47 -1.80
N SER A 133 -11.90 -8.49 -0.73
CA SER A 133 -12.32 -7.30 0.00
C SER A 133 -11.38 -6.84 1.11
N LEU A 134 -10.17 -7.40 1.20
CA LEU A 134 -9.27 -7.18 2.35
C LEU A 134 -8.25 -6.06 2.10
N THR A 135 -7.97 -5.78 0.83
CA THR A 135 -6.89 -4.89 0.41
C THR A 135 -7.39 -3.89 -0.61
N HIS A 136 -6.87 -2.68 -0.52
CA HIS A 136 -7.02 -1.64 -1.53
C HIS A 136 -5.65 -1.33 -2.15
N VAL A 137 -5.66 -0.66 -3.30
CA VAL A 137 -4.44 -0.14 -3.94
C VAL A 137 -4.50 1.39 -3.93
N MET A 138 -3.48 2.01 -3.34
CA MET A 138 -3.32 3.45 -3.27
C MET A 138 -2.33 3.93 -4.33
N ASN A 139 -2.69 5.00 -5.04
CA ASN A 139 -1.78 5.77 -5.89
C ASN A 139 -1.66 7.19 -5.34
N ALA A 140 -0.44 7.65 -5.06
CA ALA A 140 -0.16 9.01 -4.60
C ALA A 140 0.90 9.67 -5.47
N GLN A 141 0.59 10.88 -5.98
CA GLN A 141 1.46 11.63 -6.89
C GLN A 141 2.03 12.86 -6.19
N VAL A 142 3.34 13.07 -6.37
CA VAL A 142 4.04 14.26 -5.91
C VAL A 142 3.70 15.42 -6.80
#